data_AF-A0A8H7V1P7-F1
#
_entry.id   AF-A0A8H7V1P7-F1
#
_cell.length_a   1.000
_cell.length_b   1.000
_cell.length_c   1.000
_cell.angle_alpha   90.00
_cell.angle_beta   90.00
_cell.angle_gamma   90.00
#
_symmetry.space_group_name_H-M   'P 1'
#
loop_
_entity.id
_entity.type
_entity.pdbx_description
1 polymer ?
#
loop_
_entity_poly.entity_id
_entity_poly.type
_entity_poly.pdbx_seq_one_letter_code
_entity_poly.pdbx_strand_id
1 'polypeptide(L)'
;MSNVKCSHCSDTFTTKSRRNIHTIECHVLHVKIGENILDRKEGGFPCHACQKYLKNGATLKIHLKKHQLSCDFIFDSTVEIPKDLAVHDTPVSVATKLPFVQDVLKSPAPIDNDFPANTSNSSADVLPLNVDVCSTDNNVFELDFAVPTEHERLIFENIDVSCRFHDFQLQVKRRLNENKHLTLVENVQHLLALSSILLLKPGRTHTDIHEHITFNQCENLLIHILNSNGITSQMFPSATKEKLEGIVHNLIDNVSNDFISRKKHALPRFVIEDGPQEIELITRYLQAALVPLFENIDKHILFRWTSISDNDKVIMLRPDASINVVYGAALDQRLGCGEIKSQYQALNHRLTGLDLIRVARLAKAASDKYKAIATFAFTVVGNHATFYVLHRAKANIYTMSEVEHIQLALKLADIPLFIAQSSKIAKIISSFEHVLNCGTHHYDDHPPTLTDHMLLQAINSKTSRKRKSISSHYNH
;
A
#
# COMPACT_ATOMS: atom_id res chain seq x y z
N MET A 1 -15.06 -17.77 -24.84
CA MET A 1 -13.85 -16.92 -25.00
C MET A 1 -13.01 -17.51 -26.12
N SER A 2 -12.38 -16.69 -26.96
CA SER A 2 -11.48 -17.14 -28.03
C SER A 2 -10.05 -17.24 -27.53
N ASN A 3 -9.43 -18.42 -27.62
CA ASN A 3 -8.04 -18.63 -27.26
C ASN A 3 -7.10 -18.05 -28.32
N VAL A 4 -6.01 -17.41 -27.88
CA VAL A 4 -4.99 -16.80 -28.75
C VAL A 4 -3.78 -17.72 -28.83
N LYS A 5 -3.39 -18.16 -30.04
CA LYS A 5 -2.18 -18.97 -30.27
C LYS A 5 -0.91 -18.13 -30.23
N CYS A 6 0.21 -18.74 -29.85
CA CYS A 6 1.53 -18.21 -30.17
C CYS A 6 1.78 -18.24 -31.70
N SER A 7 2.60 -17.31 -32.20
CA SER A 7 3.02 -17.31 -33.61
C SER A 7 4.21 -18.24 -33.88
N HIS A 8 4.93 -18.65 -32.82
CA HIS A 8 6.22 -19.36 -32.90
C HIS A 8 6.20 -20.76 -32.25
N CYS A 9 5.07 -21.18 -31.67
CA CYS A 9 4.85 -22.53 -31.15
C CYS A 9 3.35 -22.85 -31.01
N SER A 10 3.03 -24.08 -30.59
CA SER A 10 1.66 -24.60 -30.49
C SER A 10 0.82 -24.03 -29.32
N ASP A 11 1.43 -23.27 -28.40
CA ASP A 11 0.79 -22.84 -27.15
C ASP A 11 -0.43 -21.93 -27.37
N THR A 12 -1.41 -22.05 -26.47
CA THR A 12 -2.64 -21.24 -26.46
C THR A 12 -2.83 -20.49 -25.16
N PHE A 13 -3.28 -19.24 -25.25
CA PHE A 13 -3.40 -18.31 -24.13
C PHE A 13 -4.80 -17.70 -24.06
N THR A 14 -5.29 -17.46 -22.85
CA THR A 14 -6.59 -16.83 -22.59
C THR A 14 -6.63 -15.34 -22.92
N THR A 15 -5.47 -14.68 -23.08
CA THR A 15 -5.38 -13.26 -23.45
C THR A 15 -4.18 -12.99 -24.36
N LYS A 16 -4.27 -11.94 -25.20
CA LYS A 16 -3.15 -11.45 -26.02
C LYS A 16 -1.93 -11.06 -25.17
N SER A 17 -2.15 -10.52 -23.97
CA SER A 17 -1.08 -10.13 -23.03
C SER A 17 -0.23 -11.34 -22.59
N ARG A 18 -0.87 -12.43 -22.14
CA ARG A 18 -0.16 -13.66 -21.76
C ARG A 18 0.64 -14.27 -22.92
N ARG A 19 0.07 -14.27 -24.13
CA ARG A 19 0.77 -14.69 -25.36
C ARG A 19 2.02 -13.84 -25.59
N ASN A 20 1.91 -12.51 -25.52
CA ASN A 20 3.04 -11.60 -25.74
C ASN A 20 4.16 -11.78 -24.71
N ILE A 21 3.84 -12.01 -23.43
CA ILE A 21 4.84 -12.29 -22.37
C ILE A 21 5.61 -13.57 -22.72
N HIS A 22 4.90 -14.66 -23.05
CA HIS A 22 5.51 -15.90 -23.51
C HIS A 22 6.40 -15.70 -24.76
N THR A 23 6.00 -14.88 -25.73
CA THR A 23 6.87 -14.54 -26.88
C THR A 23 8.19 -13.90 -26.43
N ILE A 24 8.15 -12.98 -25.47
CA ILE A 24 9.35 -12.31 -24.93
C ILE A 24 10.24 -13.25 -24.12
N GLU A 25 9.66 -14.21 -23.40
CA GLU A 25 10.40 -15.14 -22.56
C GLU A 25 10.97 -16.35 -23.31
N CYS A 26 10.26 -16.86 -24.31
CA CYS A 26 10.62 -18.08 -25.02
C CYS A 26 11.26 -17.81 -26.39
N HIS A 27 10.78 -16.83 -27.16
CA HIS A 27 11.00 -16.73 -28.61
C HIS A 27 11.81 -15.52 -29.08
N VAL A 28 12.18 -14.59 -28.19
CA VAL A 28 13.15 -13.53 -28.53
C VAL A 28 14.55 -14.14 -28.65
N LEU A 29 15.16 -13.96 -29.82
CA LEU A 29 16.52 -14.37 -30.15
C LEU A 29 17.50 -13.20 -30.22
N HIS A 30 17.03 -12.00 -30.59
CA HIS A 30 17.86 -10.82 -30.79
C HIS A 30 17.31 -9.61 -30.01
N VAL A 31 18.19 -8.84 -29.37
CA VAL A 31 17.84 -7.66 -28.57
C VAL A 31 18.71 -6.47 -28.96
N LYS A 32 18.11 -5.31 -29.25
CA LYS A 32 18.83 -4.08 -29.56
C LYS A 32 19.08 -3.25 -28.29
N ILE A 33 20.30 -2.76 -28.08
CA ILE A 33 20.69 -1.83 -27.02
C ILE A 33 21.46 -0.67 -27.65
N GLY A 34 20.82 0.49 -27.79
CA GLY A 34 21.36 1.59 -28.59
C GLY A 34 21.54 1.12 -30.04
N GLU A 35 22.77 1.19 -30.55
CA GLU A 35 23.11 0.71 -31.89
C GLU A 35 23.50 -0.78 -31.92
N ASN A 36 23.83 -1.38 -30.78
CA ASN A 36 24.30 -2.77 -30.70
C ASN A 36 23.14 -3.77 -30.75
N ILE A 37 23.33 -4.89 -31.46
CA ILE A 37 22.46 -6.06 -31.40
C ILE A 37 23.12 -7.12 -30.50
N LEU A 38 22.31 -7.80 -29.70
CA LEU A 38 22.71 -8.82 -28.74
C LEU A 38 21.95 -10.12 -29.02
N ASP A 39 22.70 -11.14 -29.40
CA ASP A 39 22.16 -12.46 -29.74
C ASP A 39 22.04 -13.35 -28.50
N ARG A 40 21.00 -14.19 -28.49
CA ARG A 40 20.78 -15.19 -27.46
C ARG A 40 21.78 -16.33 -27.62
N LYS A 41 22.62 -16.54 -26.60
CA LYS A 41 23.51 -17.69 -26.49
C LYS A 41 22.83 -18.80 -25.71
N GLU A 42 23.46 -19.98 -25.65
CA GLU A 42 22.92 -21.17 -24.97
C GLU A 42 22.57 -20.92 -23.49
N GLY A 43 23.37 -20.08 -22.80
CA GLY A 43 23.09 -19.60 -21.43
C GLY A 43 22.18 -18.37 -21.32
N GLY A 44 21.52 -17.95 -22.40
CA GLY A 44 20.74 -16.71 -22.49
C GLY A 44 21.54 -15.52 -23.02
N PHE A 45 21.14 -14.31 -22.66
CA PHE A 45 21.74 -13.05 -23.14
C PHE A 45 22.86 -12.56 -22.21
N PRO A 46 24.08 -12.28 -22.71
CA PRO A 46 25.11 -11.60 -21.94
C PRO A 46 24.84 -10.09 -21.85
N CYS A 47 25.04 -9.48 -20.68
CA CYS A 47 24.99 -8.03 -20.52
C CYS A 47 26.37 -7.41 -20.70
N HIS A 48 26.59 -6.62 -21.75
CA HIS A 48 27.88 -5.96 -22.00
C HIS A 48 28.37 -5.08 -20.84
N ALA A 49 27.48 -4.51 -20.02
CA ALA A 49 27.83 -3.63 -18.91
C ALA A 49 28.37 -4.35 -17.65
N CYS A 50 28.20 -5.67 -17.52
CA CYS A 50 28.71 -6.43 -16.36
C CYS A 50 29.05 -7.91 -16.62
N GLN A 51 28.99 -8.36 -17.88
CA GLN A 51 29.23 -9.74 -18.35
C GLN A 51 28.35 -10.83 -17.70
N LYS A 52 27.28 -10.45 -16.98
CA LYS A 52 26.30 -11.39 -16.45
C LYS A 52 25.41 -11.96 -17.56
N TYR A 53 25.09 -13.25 -17.47
CA TYR A 53 24.13 -13.93 -18.35
C TYR A 53 22.71 -13.89 -17.76
N LEU A 54 21.71 -13.61 -18.61
CA LEU A 54 20.30 -13.43 -18.27
C LEU A 54 19.44 -14.39 -19.11
N LYS A 55 18.63 -15.22 -18.44
CA LYS A 55 17.95 -16.38 -19.04
C LYS A 55 17.05 -16.08 -20.26
N ASN A 56 16.49 -14.86 -20.36
CA ASN A 56 15.59 -14.46 -21.43
C ASN A 56 15.50 -12.93 -21.59
N GLY A 57 14.83 -12.45 -22.64
CA GLY A 57 14.69 -11.02 -22.94
C GLY A 57 14.01 -10.22 -21.83
N ALA A 58 13.01 -10.80 -21.15
CA ALA A 58 12.34 -10.16 -20.01
C ALA A 58 13.31 -9.88 -18.85
N THR A 59 14.10 -10.88 -18.44
CA THR A 59 15.11 -10.71 -17.38
C THR A 59 16.24 -9.78 -17.78
N LEU A 60 16.64 -9.77 -19.06
CA LEU A 60 17.59 -8.78 -19.60
C LEU A 60 17.04 -7.35 -19.50
N LYS A 61 15.80 -7.09 -19.95
CA LYS A 61 15.19 -5.75 -19.91
C LYS A 61 15.00 -5.21 -18.49
N ILE A 62 14.74 -6.08 -17.51
CA ILE A 62 14.70 -5.72 -16.08
C ILE A 62 16.12 -5.44 -15.53
N HIS A 63 17.13 -6.19 -15.97
CA HIS A 63 18.51 -6.01 -15.55
C HIS A 63 19.14 -4.73 -16.10
N LEU A 64 18.93 -4.43 -17.39
CA LEU A 64 19.50 -3.25 -18.06
C LEU A 64 19.01 -1.91 -17.46
N LYS A 65 17.78 -1.86 -16.94
CA LYS A 65 17.29 -0.70 -16.16
C LYS A 65 18.18 -0.37 -14.96
N LYS A 66 18.90 -1.33 -14.38
CA LYS A 66 19.87 -1.08 -13.28
C LYS A 66 21.15 -0.39 -13.77
N HIS A 67 21.45 -0.50 -15.06
CA HIS A 67 22.55 0.18 -15.75
C HIS A 67 22.06 1.43 -16.52
N GLN A 68 20.81 1.87 -16.30
CA GLN A 68 20.16 2.98 -17.01
C GLN A 68 20.03 2.77 -18.53
N LEU A 69 20.14 1.53 -19.00
CA LEU A 69 20.01 1.15 -20.41
C LEU A 69 18.58 0.67 -20.72
N SER A 70 18.06 1.10 -21.87
CA SER A 70 16.86 0.54 -22.50
C SER A 70 17.24 -0.62 -23.44
N CYS A 71 16.26 -1.42 -23.85
CA CYS A 71 16.44 -2.39 -24.92
C CYS A 71 15.14 -2.72 -25.64
N ASP A 72 15.23 -3.01 -26.93
CA ASP A 72 14.10 -3.38 -27.78
C ASP A 72 14.26 -4.81 -28.28
N PHE A 73 13.14 -5.52 -28.34
CA PHE A 73 13.13 -6.93 -28.74
C PHE A 73 12.89 -7.01 -30.25
N ILE A 74 13.81 -7.66 -30.95
CA ILE A 74 13.63 -7.99 -32.37
C ILE A 74 12.92 -9.35 -32.41
N PHE A 75 11.83 -9.40 -33.16
CA PHE A 75 11.04 -10.61 -33.36
C PHE A 75 11.11 -10.99 -34.84
N ASP A 76 11.53 -12.22 -35.15
CA ASP A 76 11.68 -12.66 -36.53
C ASP A 76 10.33 -12.87 -37.22
N SER A 77 9.88 -11.82 -37.91
CA SER A 77 8.88 -11.88 -38.96
C SER A 77 9.11 -10.76 -39.97
N THR A 78 9.94 -11.05 -40.98
CA THR A 78 10.11 -10.32 -42.26
C THR A 78 10.45 -8.82 -42.18
N VAL A 79 11.74 -8.48 -42.26
CA VAL A 79 12.34 -7.49 -43.18
C VAL A 79 13.85 -7.76 -43.25
N GLU A 80 14.49 -7.40 -44.36
CA GLU A 80 15.85 -7.83 -44.71
C GLU A 80 16.97 -7.07 -43.97
N ILE A 81 18.12 -7.73 -43.77
CA ILE A 81 19.35 -7.12 -43.24
C ILE A 81 20.06 -6.39 -44.41
N PRO A 82 20.28 -5.07 -44.35
CA PRO A 82 21.13 -4.38 -45.32
C PRO A 82 22.58 -4.87 -45.21
N LYS A 83 23.18 -5.24 -46.35
CA LYS A 83 24.61 -5.61 -46.43
C LYS A 83 25.47 -4.35 -46.49
N ASP A 84 26.68 -4.44 -45.93
CA ASP A 84 27.65 -3.35 -45.92
C ASP A 84 28.14 -2.92 -47.32
N LEU A 85 28.42 -1.62 -47.42
CA LEU A 85 29.50 -0.97 -48.19
C LEU A 85 29.88 -1.55 -49.57
N ALA A 86 29.29 -1.00 -50.65
CA ALA A 86 30.02 -0.74 -51.90
C ALA A 86 29.31 0.25 -52.88
N VAL A 87 30.00 1.36 -53.18
CA VAL A 87 30.26 1.88 -54.55
C VAL A 87 29.08 2.11 -55.53
N HIS A 88 28.73 3.40 -55.66
CA HIS A 88 28.42 4.17 -56.89
C HIS A 88 27.17 3.96 -57.79
N ASP A 89 26.79 5.10 -58.38
CA ASP A 89 26.15 5.36 -59.68
C ASP A 89 24.67 4.99 -59.96
N THR A 90 23.84 6.03 -59.82
CA THR A 90 22.72 6.43 -60.72
C THR A 90 23.06 6.35 -62.23
N PRO A 91 22.12 6.42 -63.22
CA PRO A 91 20.79 7.09 -63.17
C PRO A 91 19.64 6.43 -64.01
N VAL A 92 18.58 7.22 -64.26
CA VAL A 92 17.62 7.17 -65.41
C VAL A 92 16.35 6.30 -65.29
N SER A 93 15.24 7.04 -65.12
CA SER A 93 13.82 6.73 -65.36
C SER A 93 13.44 6.26 -66.79
N VAL A 94 12.21 5.73 -66.98
CA VAL A 94 11.16 6.30 -67.88
C VAL A 94 9.90 5.40 -67.97
N ALA A 95 8.71 6.00 -67.77
CA ALA A 95 7.35 5.71 -68.33
C ALA A 95 6.78 4.24 -68.35
N THR A 96 5.46 3.95 -68.49
CA THR A 96 4.44 4.57 -69.36
C THR A 96 2.99 4.21 -68.95
N LYS A 97 2.08 5.21 -68.97
CA LYS A 97 0.58 5.26 -69.20
C LYS A 97 -0.31 4.05 -68.80
N LEU A 98 -1.42 4.20 -68.06
CA LEU A 98 -2.73 4.89 -68.35
C LEU A 98 -3.52 4.26 -69.53
N PRO A 99 -4.90 4.30 -69.58
CA PRO A 99 -5.81 5.28 -68.94
C PRO A 99 -7.22 4.81 -68.41
N PHE A 100 -7.96 5.75 -67.77
CA PHE A 100 -9.45 5.99 -67.85
C PHE A 100 -10.46 4.98 -67.22
N VAL A 101 -11.67 5.32 -66.69
CA VAL A 101 -12.49 6.55 -66.44
C VAL A 101 -13.25 6.36 -65.09
N GLN A 102 -13.66 7.29 -64.19
CA GLN A 102 -13.52 8.76 -63.99
C GLN A 102 -14.78 9.68 -64.14
N ASP A 103 -15.84 9.50 -63.31
CA ASP A 103 -16.87 10.51 -62.96
C ASP A 103 -17.04 10.52 -61.41
N VAL A 104 -16.99 11.58 -60.57
CA VAL A 104 -17.12 13.06 -60.65
C VAL A 104 -18.51 13.63 -60.33
N LEU A 105 -18.73 14.04 -59.07
CA LEU A 105 -19.18 15.41 -58.77
C LEU A 105 -18.87 15.91 -57.33
N LYS A 106 -18.07 16.98 -57.24
CA LYS A 106 -17.99 18.05 -56.22
C LYS A 106 -17.90 17.72 -54.72
N SER A 107 -16.71 17.98 -54.18
CA SER A 107 -16.43 18.36 -52.78
C SER A 107 -16.81 19.84 -52.51
N PRO A 108 -16.94 20.26 -51.25
CA PRO A 108 -15.94 21.21 -50.69
C PRO A 108 -15.13 20.61 -49.53
N ALA A 109 -13.89 21.07 -49.37
CA ALA A 109 -12.93 20.59 -48.38
C ALA A 109 -12.80 21.58 -47.19
N PRO A 110 -11.85 21.41 -46.24
CA PRO A 110 -12.14 20.68 -45.02
C PRO A 110 -11.96 21.53 -43.76
N ILE A 111 -12.24 20.93 -42.58
CA ILE A 111 -11.72 21.40 -41.30
C ILE A 111 -11.01 20.21 -40.66
N ASP A 112 -9.71 20.34 -40.43
CA ASP A 112 -8.89 19.30 -39.82
C ASP A 112 -9.19 19.12 -38.33
N ASN A 113 -9.05 17.89 -37.84
CA ASN A 113 -8.42 17.57 -36.55
C ASN A 113 -8.27 16.04 -36.44
N ASP A 114 -7.03 15.56 -36.48
CA ASP A 114 -6.71 14.13 -36.40
C ASP A 114 -7.03 13.52 -35.03
N PHE A 115 -7.65 12.34 -35.05
CA PHE A 115 -7.75 11.43 -33.90
C PHE A 115 -6.83 10.21 -34.11
N PRO A 116 -5.57 10.23 -33.64
CA PRO A 116 -4.77 9.03 -33.48
C PRO A 116 -5.08 8.37 -32.13
N ALA A 117 -5.83 7.27 -32.13
CA ALA A 117 -5.99 6.46 -30.94
C ALA A 117 -4.65 5.82 -30.52
N ASN A 118 -4.28 5.92 -29.23
CA ASN A 118 -3.05 5.32 -28.73
C ASN A 118 -3.28 4.59 -27.39
N THR A 119 -3.32 3.26 -27.45
CA THR A 119 -3.39 2.37 -26.28
C THR A 119 -1.99 2.04 -25.76
N SER A 120 -1.70 2.34 -24.48
CA SER A 120 -0.39 2.04 -23.88
C SER A 120 -0.46 1.69 -22.38
N ASN A 121 -1.21 0.64 -22.03
CA ASN A 121 -1.21 0.10 -20.66
C ASN A 121 0.13 -0.56 -20.32
N SER A 122 0.88 -0.02 -19.35
CA SER A 122 1.90 -0.77 -18.62
C SER A 122 1.93 -0.37 -17.14
N SER A 123 1.35 -1.21 -16.27
CA SER A 123 1.40 -1.03 -14.82
C SER A 123 2.82 -1.22 -14.30
N ALA A 124 3.42 -0.16 -13.76
CA ALA A 124 4.66 -0.21 -12.99
C ALA A 124 4.60 0.85 -11.90
N ASP A 125 4.60 0.44 -10.63
CA ASP A 125 4.56 1.34 -9.47
C ASP A 125 5.85 2.14 -9.31
N VAL A 126 5.94 3.23 -10.09
CA VAL A 126 6.92 4.30 -9.95
C VAL A 126 6.14 5.60 -10.03
N LEU A 127 6.07 6.33 -8.91
CA LEU A 127 5.56 7.71 -8.91
C LEU A 127 6.32 8.52 -9.98
N PRO A 128 5.64 9.21 -10.91
CA PRO A 128 6.28 10.07 -11.89
C PRO A 128 6.83 11.32 -11.20
N LEU A 129 8.01 11.18 -10.59
CA LEU A 129 8.82 12.28 -10.05
C LEU A 129 9.45 13.06 -11.22
N ASN A 130 8.62 13.80 -11.93
CA ASN A 130 8.99 14.86 -12.87
C ASN A 130 7.85 15.90 -12.90
N VAL A 131 7.82 16.76 -11.87
CA VAL A 131 7.16 18.06 -11.94
C VAL A 131 8.29 19.07 -11.88
N ASP A 132 8.40 19.90 -12.92
CA ASP A 132 9.48 20.88 -13.01
C ASP A 132 9.19 22.02 -12.02
N VAL A 133 10.11 22.25 -11.08
CA VAL A 133 9.90 23.22 -10.00
C VAL A 133 10.34 24.59 -10.49
N CYS A 134 9.41 25.34 -11.08
CA CYS A 134 9.57 26.79 -11.26
C CYS A 134 9.82 27.45 -9.90
N SER A 135 11.04 27.94 -9.70
CA SER A 135 11.50 28.51 -8.45
C SER A 135 11.09 29.98 -8.31
N THR A 136 10.09 30.27 -7.49
CA THR A 136 9.97 31.57 -6.81
C THR A 136 9.15 31.49 -5.52
N ASP A 137 9.45 32.43 -4.62
CA ASP A 137 8.65 32.93 -3.49
C ASP A 137 8.37 32.02 -2.26
N ASN A 138 9.05 32.40 -1.17
CA ASN A 138 8.63 32.31 0.25
C ASN A 138 7.73 31.13 0.66
N ASN A 139 8.31 29.92 0.72
CA ASN A 139 7.69 28.71 1.28
C ASN A 139 7.34 28.84 2.78
N VAL A 140 6.19 29.43 3.10
CA VAL A 140 5.52 29.26 4.39
C VAL A 140 4.72 27.96 4.33
N PHE A 141 4.88 27.09 5.32
CA PHE A 141 4.10 25.85 5.39
C PHE A 141 2.66 26.17 5.86
N GLU A 142 1.73 26.27 4.91
CA GLU A 142 0.32 26.71 5.07
C GLU A 142 -0.58 25.71 5.82
N LEU A 143 -0.18 25.30 7.02
CA LEU A 143 -0.96 24.40 7.88
C LEU A 143 -1.16 25.08 9.23
N ASP A 144 -2.38 25.56 9.51
CA ASP A 144 -2.65 26.35 10.72
C ASP A 144 -3.44 25.60 11.79
N PHE A 145 -3.08 25.83 13.05
CA PHE A 145 -3.57 25.07 14.19
C PHE A 145 -4.34 26.01 15.13
N ALA A 146 -5.66 25.86 15.17
CA ALA A 146 -6.51 26.63 16.08
C ALA A 146 -6.13 26.37 17.55
N VAL A 147 -5.90 27.45 18.30
CA VAL A 147 -5.60 27.38 19.75
C VAL A 147 -6.78 26.70 20.48
N PRO A 148 -6.54 25.69 21.34
CA PRO A 148 -7.62 24.99 22.04
C PRO A 148 -8.47 25.91 22.92
N THR A 149 -9.77 25.99 22.64
CA THR A 149 -10.74 26.69 23.51
C THR A 149 -10.88 25.93 24.84
N GLU A 150 -11.09 26.63 25.96
CA GLU A 150 -11.02 26.03 27.31
C GLU A 150 -11.99 24.86 27.52
N HIS A 151 -13.21 24.96 26.95
CA HIS A 151 -14.24 23.94 27.03
C HIS A 151 -13.93 22.68 26.18
N GLU A 152 -13.02 22.82 25.20
CA GLU A 152 -12.67 21.79 24.23
C GLU A 152 -11.29 21.20 24.45
N ARG A 153 -10.70 21.39 25.64
CA ARG A 153 -9.39 20.82 25.96
C ARG A 153 -9.49 19.41 26.51
N LEU A 154 -8.51 18.58 26.16
CA LEU A 154 -8.28 17.27 26.74
C LEU A 154 -7.37 17.45 27.98
N ILE A 155 -7.99 17.48 29.15
CA ILE A 155 -7.27 17.53 30.43
C ILE A 155 -7.11 16.12 30.98
N PHE A 156 -5.88 15.73 31.33
CA PHE A 156 -5.55 14.41 31.89
C PHE A 156 -4.39 14.57 32.88
N GLU A 157 -4.41 13.91 34.04
CA GLU A 157 -3.34 14.04 35.07
C GLU A 157 -2.94 15.49 35.42
N ASN A 158 -3.92 16.41 35.40
CA ASN A 158 -3.73 17.87 35.54
C ASN A 158 -2.84 18.54 34.46
N ILE A 159 -2.50 17.85 33.36
CA ILE A 159 -1.93 18.47 32.16
C ILE A 159 -2.99 18.75 31.09
N ASP A 160 -2.80 19.87 30.41
CA ASP A 160 -3.56 20.28 29.23
C ASP A 160 -2.95 19.61 27.98
N VAL A 161 -3.39 18.38 27.68
CA VAL A 161 -2.88 17.58 26.55
C VAL A 161 -3.13 18.31 25.23
N SER A 162 -4.23 19.05 25.11
CA SER A 162 -4.54 19.85 23.92
C SER A 162 -3.52 20.98 23.70
N CYS A 163 -3.21 21.78 24.72
CA CYS A 163 -2.19 22.83 24.58
C CYS A 163 -0.78 22.24 24.39
N ARG A 164 -0.41 21.17 25.10
CA ARG A 164 0.90 20.51 24.92
C ARG A 164 1.07 19.89 23.53
N PHE A 165 0.00 19.35 22.96
CA PHE A 165 0.04 18.85 21.59
C PHE A 165 0.11 19.99 20.56
N HIS A 166 -0.56 21.12 20.83
CA HIS A 166 -0.47 22.34 20.02
C HIS A 166 0.95 22.94 20.03
N ASP A 167 1.61 23.02 21.20
CA ASP A 167 3.02 23.41 21.34
C ASP A 167 3.95 22.54 20.47
N PHE A 168 3.73 21.21 20.48
CA PHE A 168 4.46 20.27 19.63
C PHE A 168 4.16 20.49 18.14
N GLN A 169 2.89 20.65 17.74
CA GLN A 169 2.51 20.97 16.35
C GLN A 169 3.20 22.25 15.84
N LEU A 170 3.29 23.30 16.67
CA LEU A 170 4.01 24.54 16.37
C LEU A 170 5.53 24.35 16.34
N GLN A 171 6.10 23.42 17.11
CA GLN A 171 7.51 23.02 16.99
C GLN A 171 7.78 22.35 15.63
N VAL A 172 6.90 21.42 15.19
CA VAL A 172 7.02 20.78 13.87
C VAL A 172 6.88 21.80 12.72
N LYS A 173 5.88 22.70 12.78
CA LYS A 173 5.66 23.76 11.79
C LYS A 173 6.87 24.70 11.67
N ARG A 174 7.45 25.14 12.80
CA ARG A 174 8.68 25.95 12.81
C ARG A 174 9.85 25.21 12.15
N ARG A 175 10.07 23.94 12.51
CA ARG A 175 11.11 23.10 11.90
C ARG A 175 10.96 23.01 10.37
N LEU A 176 9.75 22.87 9.84
CA LEU A 176 9.51 22.87 8.40
C LEU A 176 9.74 24.24 7.73
N ASN A 177 9.29 25.34 8.35
CA ASN A 177 9.55 26.71 7.87
C ASN A 177 11.07 27.05 7.87
N GLU A 178 11.85 26.42 8.76
CA GLU A 178 13.32 26.48 8.77
C GLU A 178 13.99 25.59 7.70
N ASN A 179 13.22 25.05 6.74
CA ASN A 179 13.63 24.10 5.70
C ASN A 179 14.22 22.76 6.23
N LYS A 180 14.01 22.42 7.51
CA LYS A 180 14.51 21.19 8.13
C LYS A 180 13.53 20.03 7.92
N HIS A 181 13.51 19.48 6.70
CA HIS A 181 12.66 18.34 6.33
C HIS A 181 12.63 17.20 7.37
N LEU A 182 11.51 16.49 7.38
CA LEU A 182 11.23 15.29 8.18
C LEU A 182 11.61 14.02 7.40
N THR A 183 11.70 12.88 8.09
CA THR A 183 11.88 11.56 7.46
C THR A 183 10.71 10.63 7.77
N LEU A 184 10.27 9.82 6.81
CA LEU A 184 9.23 8.79 7.03
C LEU A 184 9.65 7.67 7.99
N VAL A 185 10.95 7.58 8.29
CA VAL A 185 11.51 6.55 9.16
C VAL A 185 11.45 6.99 10.63
N GLU A 186 11.84 8.23 10.91
CA GLU A 186 11.93 8.76 12.28
C GLU A 186 10.67 9.53 12.65
N ASN A 187 10.18 10.39 11.75
CA ASN A 187 9.25 11.47 12.09
C ASN A 187 7.77 11.16 11.78
N VAL A 188 7.36 9.88 11.88
CA VAL A 188 5.95 9.50 11.72
C VAL A 188 5.06 10.22 12.74
N GLN A 189 5.52 10.35 13.99
CA GLN A 189 4.84 11.13 15.05
C GLN A 189 4.57 12.57 14.60
N HIS A 190 5.59 13.24 14.03
CA HIS A 190 5.51 14.63 13.57
C HIS A 190 4.55 14.78 12.38
N LEU A 191 4.61 13.86 11.41
CA LEU A 191 3.75 13.88 10.22
C LEU A 191 2.27 13.61 10.56
N LEU A 192 2.01 12.79 11.58
CA LEU A 192 0.67 12.60 12.15
C LEU A 192 0.22 13.82 12.97
N ALA A 193 1.11 14.49 13.70
CA ALA A 193 0.80 15.74 14.40
C ALA A 193 0.42 16.88 13.43
N LEU A 194 1.05 16.96 12.26
CA LEU A 194 0.63 17.84 11.16
C LEU A 194 -0.74 17.47 10.55
N SER A 195 -1.28 16.29 10.89
CA SER A 195 -2.67 15.89 10.60
C SER A 195 -3.59 15.98 11.82
N SER A 196 -3.14 16.63 12.90
CA SER A 196 -3.83 16.75 14.18
C SER A 196 -4.10 15.43 14.91
N ILE A 197 -3.28 14.41 14.64
CA ILE A 197 -3.34 13.07 15.23
C ILE A 197 -2.19 12.87 16.22
N LEU A 198 -2.51 12.78 17.51
CA LEU A 198 -1.60 12.34 18.57
C LEU A 198 -1.52 10.81 18.53
N LEU A 199 -0.45 10.26 17.96
CA LEU A 199 -0.18 8.81 18.00
C LEU A 199 0.30 8.42 19.41
N LEU A 200 -0.39 7.45 20.02
CA LEU A 200 -0.08 6.87 21.31
C LEU A 200 0.24 5.38 21.11
N LYS A 201 1.51 5.01 21.32
CA LYS A 201 2.05 3.70 20.95
C LYS A 201 2.97 3.15 22.07
N PRO A 202 2.67 1.99 22.68
CA PRO A 202 3.39 1.49 23.85
C PRO A 202 4.90 1.43 23.66
N GLY A 203 5.64 2.14 24.52
CA GLY A 203 7.10 2.21 24.51
C GLY A 203 7.71 2.90 23.27
N ARG A 204 6.90 3.56 22.42
CA ARG A 204 7.25 3.85 21.01
C ARG A 204 6.81 5.21 20.48
N THR A 205 6.39 6.12 21.35
CA THR A 205 6.27 7.56 21.04
C THR A 205 7.65 8.20 20.82
N HIS A 206 7.78 9.14 19.88
CA HIS A 206 9.05 9.80 19.56
C HIS A 206 9.53 10.75 20.67
N THR A 207 10.84 10.80 20.94
CA THR A 207 11.44 11.60 22.04
C THR A 207 11.09 13.09 22.01
N ASP A 208 11.10 13.73 20.83
CA ASP A 208 10.66 15.14 20.68
C ASP A 208 9.28 15.45 21.31
N ILE A 209 8.34 14.49 21.40
CA ILE A 209 7.05 14.77 22.06
C ILE A 209 7.16 14.82 23.59
N HIS A 210 8.19 14.20 24.16
CA HIS A 210 8.43 14.13 25.61
C HIS A 210 8.88 15.46 26.22
N GLU A 211 9.25 16.44 25.37
CA GLU A 211 9.42 17.85 25.75
C GLU A 211 8.09 18.52 26.13
N HIS A 212 6.96 17.98 25.68
CA HIS A 212 5.60 18.56 25.85
C HIS A 212 4.65 17.65 26.64
N ILE A 213 4.63 16.35 26.32
CA ILE A 213 3.84 15.30 26.96
C ILE A 213 4.80 14.15 27.27
N THR A 214 5.17 13.98 28.54
CA THR A 214 6.24 13.05 28.93
C THR A 214 5.90 11.59 28.58
N PHE A 215 6.93 10.73 28.48
CA PHE A 215 6.76 9.31 28.19
C PHE A 215 5.69 8.63 29.07
N ASN A 216 5.75 8.82 30.39
CA ASN A 216 4.79 8.26 31.33
C ASN A 216 3.36 8.78 31.08
N GLN A 217 3.21 10.06 30.73
CA GLN A 217 1.90 10.65 30.40
C GLN A 217 1.35 10.09 29.09
N CYS A 218 2.19 9.78 28.10
CA CYS A 218 1.75 9.09 26.87
C CYS A 218 1.24 7.67 27.17
N GLU A 219 1.96 6.88 27.97
CA GLU A 219 1.55 5.52 28.36
C GLU A 219 0.28 5.56 29.23
N ASN A 220 0.22 6.43 30.24
CA ASN A 220 -0.94 6.57 31.12
C ASN A 220 -2.18 7.07 30.36
N LEU A 221 -2.03 8.03 29.44
CA LEU A 221 -3.12 8.52 28.59
C LEU A 221 -3.64 7.42 27.65
N LEU A 222 -2.74 6.59 27.09
CA LEU A 222 -3.13 5.43 26.28
C LEU A 222 -3.95 4.43 27.10
N ILE A 223 -3.45 4.05 28.28
CA ILE A 223 -4.14 3.14 29.21
C ILE A 223 -5.50 3.71 29.62
N HIS A 224 -5.57 5.02 29.90
CA HIS A 224 -6.81 5.71 30.23
C HIS A 224 -7.81 5.68 29.07
N ILE A 225 -7.40 6.05 27.85
CA ILE A 225 -8.27 6.06 26.66
C ILE A 225 -8.80 4.66 26.34
N LEU A 226 -7.99 3.61 26.48
CA LEU A 226 -8.47 2.25 26.25
C LEU A 226 -9.47 1.83 27.35
N ASN A 227 -9.12 2.01 28.63
CA ASN A 227 -9.97 1.58 29.74
C ASN A 227 -11.29 2.37 29.86
N SER A 228 -11.27 3.69 29.67
CA SER A 228 -12.48 4.55 29.78
C SER A 228 -13.51 4.26 28.69
N ASN A 229 -13.04 3.81 27.53
CA ASN A 229 -13.87 3.39 26.40
C ASN A 229 -14.34 1.92 26.48
N GLY A 230 -14.03 1.22 27.59
CA GLY A 230 -14.37 -0.19 27.81
C GLY A 230 -13.46 -1.19 27.08
N ILE A 231 -12.42 -0.72 26.39
CA ILE A 231 -11.47 -1.49 25.56
C ILE A 231 -10.46 -2.21 26.48
N THR A 232 -11.01 -3.13 27.26
CA THR A 232 -10.32 -3.85 28.32
C THR A 232 -9.98 -5.27 27.87
N SER A 233 -8.93 -5.85 28.47
CA SER A 233 -8.61 -7.26 28.24
C SER A 233 -9.56 -8.14 29.05
N GLN A 234 -10.66 -8.58 28.43
CA GLN A 234 -11.40 -9.72 28.97
C GLN A 234 -10.47 -10.93 28.93
N MET A 235 -10.15 -11.50 30.10
CA MET A 235 -9.39 -12.74 30.17
C MET A 235 -10.20 -13.86 29.53
N PHE A 236 -9.77 -14.31 28.35
CA PHE A 236 -10.21 -15.57 27.79
C PHE A 236 -9.88 -16.68 28.82
N PRO A 237 -10.86 -17.43 29.36
CA PRO A 237 -10.62 -18.26 30.54
C PRO A 237 -9.53 -19.31 30.28
N SER A 238 -8.49 -19.35 31.11
CA SER A 238 -7.28 -20.17 30.85
C SER A 238 -7.62 -21.65 30.60
N ALA A 239 -8.47 -22.24 31.45
CA ALA A 239 -8.92 -23.62 31.29
C ALA A 239 -9.80 -23.88 30.04
N THR A 240 -10.34 -22.83 29.40
CA THR A 240 -11.02 -22.92 28.10
C THR A 240 -10.02 -22.74 26.96
N LYS A 241 -9.07 -21.81 27.11
CA LYS A 241 -7.95 -21.58 26.19
C LYS A 241 -7.09 -22.83 26.03
N GLU A 242 -6.62 -23.41 27.13
CA GLU A 242 -5.79 -24.64 27.16
C GLU A 242 -6.51 -25.83 26.51
N LYS A 243 -7.83 -25.95 26.68
CA LYS A 243 -8.64 -26.96 25.99
C LYS A 243 -8.74 -26.70 24.49
N LEU A 244 -8.89 -25.44 24.08
CA LEU A 244 -8.90 -25.04 22.67
C LEU A 244 -7.54 -25.29 22.00
N GLU A 245 -6.45 -24.94 22.68
CA GLU A 245 -5.08 -25.22 22.25
C GLU A 245 -4.83 -26.74 22.14
N GLY A 246 -5.22 -27.52 23.16
CA GLY A 246 -5.13 -28.99 23.13
C GLY A 246 -5.97 -29.64 22.03
N ILE A 247 -7.20 -29.16 21.78
CA ILE A 247 -8.04 -29.62 20.66
C ILE A 247 -7.36 -29.29 19.32
N VAL A 248 -6.81 -28.08 19.17
CA VAL A 248 -6.17 -27.64 17.93
C VAL A 248 -4.84 -28.36 17.67
N HIS A 249 -4.02 -28.61 18.69
CA HIS A 249 -2.83 -29.47 18.59
C HIS A 249 -3.22 -30.87 18.11
N ASN A 250 -4.15 -31.54 18.81
CA ASN A 250 -4.63 -32.86 18.41
C ASN A 250 -5.19 -32.86 16.97
N LEU A 251 -5.86 -31.79 16.52
CA LEU A 251 -6.34 -31.69 15.14
C LEU A 251 -5.18 -31.51 14.13
N ILE A 252 -4.17 -30.69 14.44
CA ILE A 252 -3.00 -30.48 13.58
C ILE A 252 -2.18 -31.78 13.45
N ASP A 253 -1.98 -32.49 14.55
CA ASP A 253 -1.17 -33.71 14.62
C ASP A 253 -1.88 -34.87 13.90
N ASN A 254 -3.19 -35.06 14.10
CA ASN A 254 -3.95 -36.08 13.36
C ASN A 254 -4.10 -35.72 11.87
N VAL A 255 -4.36 -34.45 11.52
CA VAL A 255 -4.38 -34.00 10.11
C VAL A 255 -3.01 -34.16 9.44
N SER A 256 -1.91 -34.16 10.18
CA SER A 256 -0.59 -34.38 9.61
C SER A 256 -0.40 -35.78 9.04
N ASN A 257 -1.05 -36.79 9.64
CA ASN A 257 -0.93 -38.21 9.27
C ASN A 257 -1.89 -38.67 8.15
N ASP A 258 -3.03 -38.00 7.94
CA ASP A 258 -4.08 -38.49 7.03
C ASP A 258 -4.13 -37.77 5.66
N PHE A 259 -4.57 -38.50 4.62
CA PHE A 259 -4.26 -38.16 3.22
C PHE A 259 -5.33 -37.30 2.52
N ILE A 260 -4.94 -36.07 2.13
CA ILE A 260 -5.56 -35.17 1.14
C ILE A 260 -7.09 -35.33 0.90
N SER A 261 -7.90 -34.59 1.66
CA SER A 261 -9.31 -34.32 1.29
C SER A 261 -9.56 -32.84 0.96
N ARG A 262 -10.32 -32.59 -0.11
CA ARG A 262 -10.39 -31.32 -0.84
C ARG A 262 -11.31 -30.30 -0.13
N LYS A 263 -10.93 -29.00 -0.18
CA LYS A 263 -11.71 -27.82 0.27
C LYS A 263 -12.15 -27.82 1.76
N LYS A 264 -11.27 -27.36 2.68
CA LYS A 264 -11.69 -26.50 3.83
C LYS A 264 -10.58 -25.82 4.65
N HIS A 265 -9.31 -26.22 4.52
CA HIS A 265 -8.20 -25.52 5.18
C HIS A 265 -7.79 -24.27 4.39
N ALA A 266 -7.87 -23.08 5.00
CA ALA A 266 -7.40 -21.84 4.40
C ALA A 266 -5.88 -21.68 4.48
N LEU A 267 -5.29 -22.02 5.64
CA LEU A 267 -3.85 -21.92 5.89
C LEU A 267 -3.08 -23.12 5.33
N PRO A 268 -1.94 -22.93 4.65
CA PRO A 268 -1.06 -24.01 4.19
C PRO A 268 -0.28 -24.70 5.32
N ARG A 269 0.39 -25.81 5.01
CA ARG A 269 1.32 -26.50 5.94
C ARG A 269 2.67 -25.78 6.08
N PHE A 270 3.11 -25.07 5.05
CA PHE A 270 4.38 -24.33 5.00
C PHE A 270 4.21 -22.99 4.29
N VAL A 271 5.17 -22.08 4.50
CA VAL A 271 5.27 -20.77 3.85
C VAL A 271 6.53 -20.77 2.98
N ILE A 272 6.53 -20.05 1.86
CA ILE A 272 7.70 -19.87 0.98
C ILE A 272 8.74 -19.00 1.71
N GLU A 273 10.04 -19.25 1.48
CA GLU A 273 11.15 -18.67 2.27
C GLU A 273 11.16 -17.13 2.34
N ASP A 274 10.89 -16.44 1.22
CA ASP A 274 10.78 -14.96 1.16
C ASP A 274 9.46 -14.40 1.76
N GLY A 275 8.54 -15.29 2.17
CA GLY A 275 7.16 -14.96 2.53
C GLY A 275 6.24 -14.74 1.32
N PRO A 276 4.91 -14.71 1.54
CA PRO A 276 3.95 -14.43 0.47
C PRO A 276 4.05 -12.97 -0.02
N GLN A 277 3.81 -12.77 -1.31
CA GLN A 277 3.59 -11.44 -1.87
C GLN A 277 2.25 -10.87 -1.37
N GLU A 278 2.10 -9.54 -1.41
CA GLU A 278 0.97 -8.80 -0.82
C GLU A 278 -0.42 -9.35 -1.19
N ILE A 279 -0.64 -9.62 -2.48
CA ILE A 279 -1.92 -10.19 -2.97
C ILE A 279 -2.15 -11.62 -2.45
N GLU A 280 -1.11 -12.46 -2.37
CA GLU A 280 -1.24 -13.82 -1.82
C GLU A 280 -1.46 -13.76 -0.30
N LEU A 281 -0.70 -12.92 0.42
CA LEU A 281 -0.85 -12.67 1.85
C LEU A 281 -2.30 -12.34 2.19
N ILE A 282 -2.87 -11.37 1.46
CA ILE A 282 -4.27 -10.96 1.60
C ILE A 282 -5.23 -12.12 1.28
N THR A 283 -5.20 -12.65 0.05
CA THR A 283 -6.22 -13.58 -0.46
C THR A 283 -6.23 -14.95 0.20
N ARG A 284 -5.06 -15.43 0.67
CA ARG A 284 -4.88 -16.80 1.15
C ARG A 284 -4.80 -16.91 2.67
N TYR A 285 -4.31 -15.86 3.35
CA TYR A 285 -4.03 -15.90 4.79
C TYR A 285 -4.89 -14.90 5.54
N LEU A 286 -4.81 -13.60 5.21
CA LEU A 286 -5.52 -12.55 5.96
C LEU A 286 -7.04 -12.61 5.80
N GLN A 287 -7.54 -13.03 4.64
CA GLN A 287 -8.97 -13.29 4.40
C GLN A 287 -9.58 -14.18 5.49
N ALA A 288 -8.88 -15.25 5.90
CA ALA A 288 -9.39 -16.20 6.89
C ALA A 288 -9.16 -15.74 8.34
N ALA A 289 -8.18 -14.86 8.58
CA ALA A 289 -7.84 -14.37 9.92
C ALA A 289 -8.63 -13.13 10.34
N LEU A 290 -8.95 -12.21 9.42
CA LEU A 290 -9.48 -10.88 9.76
C LEU A 290 -10.98 -10.71 9.43
N VAL A 291 -11.49 -11.31 8.35
CA VAL A 291 -12.91 -11.18 8.00
C VAL A 291 -13.82 -11.73 9.11
N PRO A 292 -13.58 -12.91 9.71
CA PRO A 292 -14.40 -13.41 10.82
C PRO A 292 -14.36 -12.59 12.12
N LEU A 293 -13.46 -11.60 12.23
CA LEU A 293 -13.35 -10.72 13.41
C LEU A 293 -14.12 -9.40 13.24
N PHE A 294 -14.34 -8.96 11.98
CA PHE A 294 -14.80 -7.60 11.68
C PHE A 294 -15.96 -7.53 10.67
N GLU A 295 -16.36 -8.65 10.06
CA GLU A 295 -17.55 -8.74 9.21
C GLU A 295 -18.74 -9.29 9.99
N ASN A 296 -19.91 -8.66 9.80
CA ASN A 296 -21.18 -9.15 10.34
C ASN A 296 -22.32 -8.68 9.42
N ILE A 297 -22.61 -9.49 8.40
CA ILE A 297 -23.59 -9.17 7.35
C ILE A 297 -25.00 -8.97 7.94
N ASP A 298 -25.35 -9.72 8.99
CA ASP A 298 -26.63 -9.61 9.70
C ASP A 298 -26.80 -8.27 10.43
N LYS A 299 -25.68 -7.61 10.80
CA LYS A 299 -25.62 -6.25 11.33
C LYS A 299 -25.29 -5.19 10.27
N HIS A 300 -25.38 -5.54 8.97
CA HIS A 300 -24.99 -4.68 7.84
C HIS A 300 -23.51 -4.25 7.81
N ILE A 301 -22.62 -4.94 8.55
CA ILE A 301 -21.18 -4.65 8.58
C ILE A 301 -20.48 -5.57 7.59
N LEU A 302 -19.75 -4.99 6.63
CA LEU A 302 -19.07 -5.72 5.57
C LEU A 302 -17.59 -5.37 5.52
N PHE A 303 -16.74 -6.39 5.42
CA PHE A 303 -15.31 -6.26 5.19
C PHE A 303 -15.02 -6.36 3.68
N ARG A 304 -14.19 -5.47 3.13
CA ARG A 304 -13.74 -5.56 1.74
C ARG A 304 -12.24 -5.37 1.63
N TRP A 305 -11.57 -6.29 0.96
CA TRP A 305 -10.24 -6.03 0.39
C TRP A 305 -10.38 -5.07 -0.78
N THR A 306 -9.91 -3.84 -0.59
CA THR A 306 -10.02 -2.79 -1.57
C THR A 306 -8.85 -2.74 -2.54
N SER A 307 -7.69 -3.33 -2.27
CA SER A 307 -6.58 -3.43 -3.24
C SER A 307 -6.79 -4.45 -4.37
N ILE A 308 -7.80 -5.33 -4.28
CA ILE A 308 -8.06 -6.39 -5.27
C ILE A 308 -9.13 -5.98 -6.30
N SER A 309 -9.06 -4.76 -6.84
CA SER A 309 -10.05 -4.32 -7.86
C SER A 309 -9.51 -3.22 -8.80
N ASP A 310 -9.55 -3.53 -10.10
CA ASP A 310 -8.86 -2.90 -11.24
C ASP A 310 -9.29 -1.46 -11.63
N ASN A 311 -9.86 -0.68 -10.72
CA ASN A 311 -10.31 0.69 -11.00
C ASN A 311 -9.29 1.75 -10.52
N ASP A 312 -8.68 2.44 -11.49
CA ASP A 312 -7.76 3.56 -11.30
C ASP A 312 -8.46 4.77 -10.64
N LYS A 313 -8.27 4.91 -9.31
CA LYS A 313 -8.56 6.13 -8.56
C LYS A 313 -7.47 6.36 -7.52
N VAL A 314 -7.19 7.64 -7.24
CA VAL A 314 -6.08 8.19 -6.43
C VAL A 314 -5.60 7.21 -5.35
N ILE A 315 -4.40 6.65 -5.57
CA ILE A 315 -3.80 5.55 -4.80
C ILE A 315 -3.71 5.88 -3.30
N MET A 316 -3.53 7.16 -2.94
CA MET A 316 -3.39 7.65 -1.56
C MET A 316 -4.72 7.84 -0.80
N LEU A 317 -5.86 7.51 -1.43
CA LEU A 317 -7.21 7.57 -0.82
C LEU A 317 -7.91 6.20 -0.72
N ARG A 318 -7.28 5.14 -1.22
CA ARG A 318 -7.82 3.77 -1.22
C ARG A 318 -6.95 2.87 -0.34
N PRO A 319 -7.44 2.43 0.83
CA PRO A 319 -6.69 1.47 1.65
C PRO A 319 -6.66 0.10 0.98
N ASP A 320 -5.77 -0.78 1.42
CA ASP A 320 -5.79 -2.19 1.04
C ASP A 320 -7.04 -2.93 1.58
N ALA A 321 -7.59 -2.49 2.72
CA ALA A 321 -8.84 -2.99 3.29
C ALA A 321 -9.77 -1.87 3.80
N SER A 322 -11.10 -2.05 3.68
CA SER A 322 -12.13 -1.14 4.20
C SER A 322 -13.25 -1.93 4.87
N ILE A 323 -13.69 -1.46 6.04
CA ILE A 323 -14.81 -2.02 6.82
C ILE A 323 -15.92 -0.97 6.85
N ASN A 324 -17.12 -1.32 6.41
CA ASN A 324 -18.20 -0.37 6.15
C ASN A 324 -19.56 -0.88 6.62
N VAL A 325 -20.45 0.06 6.97
CA VAL A 325 -21.90 -0.18 7.00
C VAL A 325 -22.42 -0.24 5.55
N VAL A 326 -23.36 -1.15 5.26
CA VAL A 326 -23.84 -1.44 3.91
C VAL A 326 -25.36 -1.61 3.87
N TYR A 327 -26.04 -0.64 3.25
CA TYR A 327 -27.49 -0.70 3.00
C TYR A 327 -27.76 -1.08 1.54
N GLY A 328 -28.22 -2.31 1.33
CA GLY A 328 -28.43 -2.87 -0.01
C GLY A 328 -27.13 -2.94 -0.81
N ALA A 329 -27.06 -2.22 -1.93
CA ALA A 329 -25.87 -2.15 -2.77
C ALA A 329 -24.89 -1.01 -2.39
N ALA A 330 -25.30 -0.07 -1.54
CA ALA A 330 -24.53 1.13 -1.22
C ALA A 330 -23.53 0.90 -0.08
N LEU A 331 -22.30 1.38 -0.24
CA LEU A 331 -21.36 1.56 0.87
C LEU A 331 -21.68 2.87 1.60
N ASP A 332 -21.90 2.78 2.90
CA ASP A 332 -22.11 3.93 3.79
C ASP A 332 -20.90 4.11 4.72
N GLN A 333 -21.10 4.55 5.97
CA GLN A 333 -20.07 4.83 6.98
C GLN A 333 -18.91 3.83 6.95
N ARG A 334 -17.68 4.36 6.79
CA ARG A 334 -16.47 3.57 7.02
C ARG A 334 -16.24 3.47 8.52
N LEU A 335 -16.39 2.26 9.05
CA LEU A 335 -16.10 1.90 10.43
C LEU A 335 -14.61 1.70 10.65
N GLY A 336 -13.90 1.21 9.62
CA GLY A 336 -12.45 1.12 9.67
C GLY A 336 -11.75 0.85 8.35
N CYS A 337 -10.42 0.78 8.40
CA CYS A 337 -9.57 0.49 7.24
C CYS A 337 -8.22 -0.12 7.64
N GLY A 338 -7.51 -0.69 6.68
CA GLY A 338 -6.16 -1.19 6.91
C GLY A 338 -5.26 -1.21 5.68
N GLU A 339 -3.96 -1.19 5.93
CA GLU A 339 -2.89 -1.22 4.92
C GLU A 339 -1.98 -2.44 5.16
N ILE A 340 -1.58 -3.15 4.11
CA ILE A 340 -0.96 -4.47 4.20
C ILE A 340 0.33 -4.49 3.38
N LYS A 341 1.45 -4.93 3.94
CA LYS A 341 2.72 -5.11 3.20
C LYS A 341 3.27 -6.52 3.40
N SER A 342 4.02 -7.02 2.44
CA SER A 342 4.67 -8.33 2.52
C SER A 342 5.83 -8.38 3.54
N GLN A 343 6.23 -9.59 3.97
CA GLN A 343 7.32 -9.78 4.91
C GLN A 343 8.66 -9.19 4.41
N TYR A 344 8.95 -9.31 3.10
CA TYR A 344 10.17 -8.74 2.51
C TYR A 344 10.22 -7.20 2.52
N GLN A 345 9.10 -6.51 2.79
CA GLN A 345 9.05 -5.05 2.99
C GLN A 345 9.16 -4.63 4.47
N ALA A 346 9.22 -5.56 5.43
CA ALA A 346 9.19 -5.22 6.87
C ALA A 346 10.35 -4.30 7.31
N LEU A 347 11.53 -4.46 6.70
CA LEU A 347 12.72 -3.63 6.94
C LEU A 347 12.77 -2.37 6.05
N ASN A 348 11.72 -2.09 5.27
CA ASN A 348 11.59 -0.87 4.47
C ASN A 348 10.72 0.13 5.24
N HIS A 349 11.27 0.64 6.35
CA HIS A 349 10.55 1.48 7.31
C HIS A 349 9.96 2.76 6.70
N ARG A 350 10.48 3.20 5.54
CA ARG A 350 9.91 4.30 4.74
C ARG A 350 8.53 3.97 4.17
N LEU A 351 8.27 2.72 3.75
CA LEU A 351 6.95 2.31 3.26
C LEU A 351 6.00 2.04 4.43
N THR A 352 6.40 1.22 5.41
CA THR A 352 5.52 0.91 6.54
C THR A 352 5.17 2.13 7.40
N GLY A 353 6.04 3.16 7.46
CA GLY A 353 5.71 4.47 8.02
C GLY A 353 4.74 5.30 7.16
N LEU A 354 4.84 5.23 5.83
CA LEU A 354 3.89 5.87 4.91
C LEU A 354 2.50 5.20 4.99
N ASP A 355 2.44 3.88 5.10
CA ASP A 355 1.21 3.11 5.25
C ASP A 355 0.52 3.42 6.59
N LEU A 356 1.27 3.61 7.67
CA LEU A 356 0.72 4.09 8.95
C LEU A 356 0.13 5.51 8.84
N ILE A 357 0.77 6.41 8.08
CA ILE A 357 0.23 7.75 7.81
C ILE A 357 -1.02 7.68 6.93
N ARG A 358 -1.05 6.81 5.91
CA ARG A 358 -2.21 6.56 5.06
C ARG A 358 -3.41 6.07 5.88
N VAL A 359 -3.25 4.99 6.66
CA VAL A 359 -4.37 4.44 7.44
C VAL A 359 -4.88 5.42 8.49
N ALA A 360 -3.99 6.17 9.16
CA ALA A 360 -4.37 7.20 10.11
C ALA A 360 -5.19 8.32 9.45
N ARG A 361 -4.77 8.80 8.28
CA ARG A 361 -5.49 9.82 7.51
C ARG A 361 -6.82 9.29 6.97
N LEU A 362 -6.90 8.02 6.57
CA LEU A 362 -8.12 7.39 6.07
C LEU A 362 -9.15 7.10 7.16
N ALA A 363 -8.68 6.83 8.39
CA ALA A 363 -9.51 6.79 9.60
C ALA A 363 -9.99 8.20 9.99
N LYS A 364 -9.10 9.21 9.97
CA LYS A 364 -9.46 10.61 10.24
C LYS A 364 -10.50 11.13 9.27
N ALA A 365 -10.29 10.94 7.97
CA ALA A 365 -11.24 11.36 6.93
C ALA A 365 -12.59 10.62 7.01
N ALA A 366 -12.64 9.41 7.58
CA ALA A 366 -13.88 8.72 7.88
C ALA A 366 -14.59 9.31 9.11
N SER A 367 -13.85 9.57 10.19
CA SER A 367 -14.39 10.26 11.36
C SER A 367 -14.92 11.65 10.99
N ASP A 368 -14.13 12.47 10.28
CA ASP A 368 -14.54 13.78 9.79
C ASP A 368 -15.82 13.68 8.93
N LYS A 369 -15.82 12.88 7.85
CA LYS A 369 -16.94 12.79 6.90
C LYS A 369 -18.26 12.29 7.55
N TYR A 370 -18.18 11.32 8.44
CA TYR A 370 -19.36 10.67 9.05
C TYR A 370 -19.63 11.15 10.48
N LYS A 371 -18.93 12.20 10.93
CA LYS A 371 -18.86 12.69 12.32
C LYS A 371 -18.65 11.57 13.37
N ALA A 372 -17.96 10.48 13.04
CA ALA A 372 -17.85 9.32 13.94
C ALA A 372 -16.92 9.60 15.13
N ILE A 373 -17.32 9.27 16.37
CA ILE A 373 -16.50 9.52 17.57
C ILE A 373 -15.19 8.71 17.54
N ALA A 374 -15.25 7.48 17.03
CA ALA A 374 -14.10 6.62 16.85
C ALA A 374 -14.12 5.96 15.46
N THR A 375 -12.94 5.61 14.94
CA THR A 375 -12.77 4.77 13.74
C THR A 375 -11.64 3.77 13.93
N PHE A 376 -11.79 2.59 13.35
CA PHE A 376 -10.85 1.48 13.52
C PHE A 376 -9.78 1.49 12.43
N ALA A 377 -8.52 1.24 12.79
CA ALA A 377 -7.40 1.23 11.86
C ALA A 377 -6.48 0.04 12.14
N PHE A 378 -5.90 -0.56 11.10
CA PHE A 378 -4.87 -1.58 11.28
C PHE A 378 -3.77 -1.54 10.22
N THR A 379 -2.58 -1.99 10.58
CA THR A 379 -1.52 -2.30 9.59
C THR A 379 -1.09 -3.75 9.74
N VAL A 380 -0.93 -4.45 8.62
CA VAL A 380 -0.32 -5.79 8.59
C VAL A 380 0.98 -5.72 7.82
N VAL A 381 2.03 -6.31 8.37
CA VAL A 381 3.32 -6.45 7.70
C VAL A 381 3.71 -7.92 7.82
N GLY A 382 3.86 -8.61 6.69
CA GLY A 382 4.07 -10.05 6.66
C GLY A 382 3.06 -10.79 7.53
N ASN A 383 3.51 -11.38 8.64
CA ASN A 383 2.64 -12.10 9.58
C ASN A 383 2.31 -11.36 10.90
N HIS A 384 2.66 -10.09 11.09
CA HIS A 384 2.20 -9.35 12.29
C HIS A 384 1.20 -8.26 11.93
N ALA A 385 0.15 -8.13 12.75
CA ALA A 385 -0.87 -7.11 12.63
C ALA A 385 -0.84 -6.18 13.86
N THR A 386 -1.00 -4.89 13.62
CA THR A 386 -1.09 -3.85 14.66
C THR A 386 -2.42 -3.14 14.52
N PHE A 387 -3.20 -3.09 15.59
CA PHE A 387 -4.55 -2.53 15.61
C PHE A 387 -4.59 -1.24 16.42
N TYR A 388 -5.35 -0.26 15.93
CA TYR A 388 -5.46 1.06 16.49
C TYR A 388 -6.93 1.51 16.50
N VAL A 389 -7.31 2.33 17.47
CA VAL A 389 -8.53 3.15 17.38
C VAL A 389 -8.11 4.61 17.28
N LEU A 390 -8.70 5.32 16.31
CA LEU A 390 -8.60 6.75 16.18
C LEU A 390 -9.86 7.39 16.80
N HIS A 391 -9.70 8.13 17.89
CA HIS A 391 -10.78 8.88 18.55
C HIS A 391 -10.71 10.36 18.20
N ARG A 392 -11.86 10.99 17.91
CA ARG A 392 -12.03 12.45 17.93
C ARG A 392 -12.18 12.92 19.37
N ALA A 393 -11.07 12.91 20.12
CA ALA A 393 -11.06 13.14 21.56
C ALA A 393 -11.65 14.50 21.96
N LYS A 394 -11.36 15.55 21.17
CA LYS A 394 -11.96 16.89 21.27
C LYS A 394 -11.99 17.57 19.90
N ALA A 395 -12.54 18.79 19.81
CA ALA A 395 -12.63 19.57 18.57
C ALA A 395 -11.30 19.61 17.79
N ASN A 396 -10.20 20.02 18.43
CA ASN A 396 -8.93 20.28 17.74
C ASN A 396 -7.90 19.12 17.81
N ILE A 397 -8.24 17.97 18.41
CA ILE A 397 -7.29 16.86 18.60
C ILE A 397 -7.95 15.49 18.36
N TYR A 398 -7.27 14.70 17.51
CA TYR A 398 -7.47 13.25 17.40
C TYR A 398 -6.40 12.50 18.20
N THR A 399 -6.76 11.37 18.81
CA THR A 399 -5.79 10.44 19.41
C THR A 399 -5.85 9.10 18.68
N MET A 400 -4.70 8.64 18.17
CA MET A 400 -4.56 7.31 17.55
C MET A 400 -3.89 6.37 18.54
N SER A 401 -4.70 5.57 19.23
CA SER A 401 -4.28 4.67 20.29
C SER A 401 -4.02 3.29 19.74
N GLU A 402 -2.79 2.76 19.89
CA GLU A 402 -2.54 1.33 19.63
C GLU A 402 -3.30 0.48 20.65
N VAL A 403 -4.17 -0.39 20.15
CA VAL A 403 -4.91 -1.35 20.96
C VAL A 403 -3.99 -2.52 21.30
N GLU A 404 -3.48 -3.21 20.28
CA GLU A 404 -2.63 -4.40 20.41
C GLU A 404 -1.79 -4.65 19.16
N HIS A 405 -0.68 -5.36 19.36
CA HIS A 405 0.14 -5.96 18.31
C HIS A 405 0.13 -7.49 18.47
N ILE A 406 -0.22 -8.21 17.39
CA ILE A 406 -0.32 -9.67 17.38
C ILE A 406 0.39 -10.30 16.18
N GLN A 407 0.90 -11.52 16.35
CA GLN A 407 1.33 -12.38 15.26
C GLN A 407 0.15 -13.22 14.75
N LEU A 408 -0.15 -13.11 13.46
CA LEU A 408 -1.14 -13.90 12.74
C LEU A 408 -0.56 -15.25 12.32
N ALA A 409 -1.43 -16.26 12.25
CA ALA A 409 -1.06 -17.57 11.72
C ALA A 409 -0.96 -17.56 10.19
N LEU A 410 0.20 -17.90 9.62
CA LEU A 410 0.34 -18.13 8.18
C LEU A 410 0.36 -19.62 7.81
N LYS A 411 0.79 -20.50 8.72
CA LYS A 411 0.73 -21.96 8.55
C LYS A 411 -0.03 -22.61 9.70
N LEU A 412 -0.47 -23.86 9.52
CA LEU A 412 -1.17 -24.62 10.56
C LEU A 412 -0.41 -24.65 11.91
N ALA A 413 0.93 -24.77 11.86
CA ALA A 413 1.79 -24.77 13.04
C ALA A 413 1.82 -23.43 13.82
N ASP A 414 1.34 -22.33 13.23
CA ASP A 414 1.25 -21.03 13.92
C ASP A 414 -0.08 -20.86 14.71
N ILE A 415 -1.08 -21.71 14.46
CA ILE A 415 -2.42 -21.56 15.07
C ILE A 415 -2.36 -21.61 16.61
N PRO A 416 -1.58 -22.50 17.26
CA PRO A 416 -1.42 -22.44 18.72
C PRO A 416 -0.88 -21.10 19.21
N LEU A 417 0.08 -20.49 18.51
CA LEU A 417 0.61 -19.16 18.85
C LEU A 417 -0.42 -18.05 18.63
N PHE A 418 -1.32 -18.19 17.66
CA PHE A 418 -2.45 -17.26 17.48
C PHE A 418 -3.47 -17.40 18.64
N ILE A 419 -3.83 -18.62 19.04
CA ILE A 419 -4.73 -18.87 20.19
C ILE A 419 -4.08 -18.45 21.52
N ALA A 420 -2.75 -18.56 21.63
CA ALA A 420 -1.98 -18.06 22.76
C ALA A 420 -2.21 -16.55 23.01
N GLN A 421 -2.55 -15.78 21.97
CA GLN A 421 -2.84 -14.35 22.00
C GLN A 421 -4.34 -14.02 22.15
N SER A 422 -5.18 -14.99 22.49
CA SER A 422 -6.64 -14.84 22.66
C SER A 422 -7.10 -13.64 23.52
N SER A 423 -6.38 -13.29 24.59
CA SER A 423 -6.67 -12.09 25.40
C SER A 423 -6.43 -10.77 24.66
N LYS A 424 -5.43 -10.74 23.76
CA LYS A 424 -5.22 -9.61 22.84
C LYS A 424 -6.31 -9.55 21.79
N ILE A 425 -6.69 -10.70 21.22
CA ILE A 425 -7.75 -10.80 20.20
C ILE A 425 -9.09 -10.33 20.80
N ALA A 426 -9.40 -10.69 22.05
CA ALA A 426 -10.60 -10.20 22.76
C ALA A 426 -10.58 -8.66 22.92
N LYS A 427 -9.45 -8.07 23.29
CA LYS A 427 -9.27 -6.61 23.38
C LYS A 427 -9.38 -5.91 22.01
N ILE A 428 -8.91 -6.55 20.92
CA ILE A 428 -9.07 -6.08 19.54
C ILE A 428 -10.55 -6.12 19.13
N ILE A 429 -11.28 -7.20 19.40
CA ILE A 429 -12.73 -7.29 19.15
C ILE A 429 -13.46 -6.21 19.95
N SER A 430 -13.20 -6.08 21.25
CA SER A 430 -13.77 -5.04 22.12
C SER A 430 -13.50 -3.62 21.61
N SER A 431 -12.33 -3.35 21.02
CA SER A 431 -12.01 -2.06 20.39
C SER A 431 -12.82 -1.77 19.13
N PHE A 432 -13.14 -2.79 18.34
CA PHE A 432 -14.02 -2.67 17.18
C PHE A 432 -15.48 -2.54 17.62
N GLU A 433 -15.93 -3.30 18.62
CA GLU A 433 -17.26 -3.16 19.23
C GLU A 433 -17.45 -1.77 19.86
N HIS A 434 -16.43 -1.17 20.45
CA HIS A 434 -16.46 0.22 20.87
C HIS A 434 -16.73 1.15 19.68
N VAL A 435 -15.99 1.00 18.57
CA VAL A 435 -16.21 1.80 17.34
C VAL A 435 -17.64 1.66 16.80
N LEU A 436 -18.22 0.45 16.84
CA LEU A 436 -19.63 0.22 16.43
C LEU A 436 -20.66 0.96 17.30
N ASN A 437 -20.36 1.16 18.60
CA ASN A 437 -21.32 1.66 19.58
C ASN A 437 -21.04 3.11 20.05
N CYS A 438 -19.90 3.70 19.69
CA CYS A 438 -19.48 5.02 20.19
C CYS A 438 -20.30 6.21 19.66
N GLY A 439 -21.03 6.05 18.56
CA GLY A 439 -21.88 7.09 17.98
C GLY A 439 -21.13 8.21 17.25
N THR A 440 -21.74 9.40 17.22
CA THR A 440 -21.25 10.56 16.45
C THR A 440 -21.02 11.79 17.32
N HIS A 441 -20.07 12.63 16.90
CA HIS A 441 -19.71 13.88 17.54
C HIS A 441 -20.47 15.07 16.93
N HIS A 442 -20.57 16.16 17.67
CA HIS A 442 -21.29 17.36 17.21
C HIS A 442 -20.40 18.48 16.65
N TYR A 443 -19.07 18.33 16.69
CA TYR A 443 -18.14 19.27 16.03
C TYR A 443 -18.51 19.45 14.54
N ASP A 444 -18.60 20.71 14.10
CA ASP A 444 -18.84 21.09 12.69
C ASP A 444 -17.52 21.35 11.94
N ASP A 445 -16.53 21.94 12.62
CA ASP A 445 -15.19 22.10 12.07
C ASP A 445 -14.31 20.84 12.22
N HIS A 446 -13.30 20.75 11.36
CA HIS A 446 -12.37 19.62 11.30
C HIS A 446 -10.93 20.13 11.40
N PRO A 447 -10.11 19.64 12.36
CA PRO A 447 -8.74 20.11 12.53
C PRO A 447 -7.89 19.70 11.32
N PRO A 448 -6.81 20.46 11.01
CA PRO A 448 -6.12 20.38 9.73
C PRO A 448 -5.52 19.00 9.48
N THR A 449 -5.48 18.64 8.19
CA THR A 449 -5.02 17.34 7.71
C THR A 449 -3.89 17.53 6.71
N LEU A 450 -2.79 16.77 6.85
CA LEU A 450 -1.66 16.87 5.94
C LEU A 450 -2.03 16.33 4.54
N THR A 451 -2.06 17.23 3.56
CA THR A 451 -2.36 16.90 2.14
C THR A 451 -1.21 16.13 1.50
N ASP A 452 -1.46 15.44 0.39
CA ASP A 452 -0.39 14.69 -0.32
C ASP A 452 0.74 15.62 -0.81
N HIS A 453 0.42 16.84 -1.24
CA HIS A 453 1.43 17.84 -1.62
C HIS A 453 2.31 18.24 -0.42
N MET A 454 1.69 18.61 0.69
CA MET A 454 2.39 19.05 1.90
C MET A 454 3.16 17.91 2.56
N LEU A 455 2.67 16.67 2.46
CA LEU A 455 3.39 15.46 2.87
C LEU A 455 4.68 15.28 2.06
N LEU A 456 4.62 15.43 0.74
CA LEU A 456 5.80 15.36 -0.14
C LEU A 456 6.79 16.50 0.13
N GLN A 457 6.30 17.71 0.38
CA GLN A 457 7.12 18.88 0.75
C GLN A 457 7.82 18.71 2.11
N ALA A 458 7.11 18.13 3.10
CA ALA A 458 7.62 17.91 4.44
C ALA A 458 8.72 16.83 4.50
N ILE A 459 8.73 15.86 3.58
CA ILE A 459 9.61 14.68 3.63
C ILE A 459 10.85 14.83 2.73
N ASN A 460 12.03 14.55 3.28
CA ASN A 460 13.25 14.44 2.48
C ASN A 460 13.21 13.18 1.60
N SER A 461 13.28 13.34 0.27
CA SER A 461 13.24 12.24 -0.71
C SER A 461 14.47 11.33 -0.72
N LYS A 462 15.61 11.76 -0.16
CA LYS A 462 16.94 11.10 -0.27
C LYS A 462 17.30 10.17 0.90
N THR A 463 16.37 9.87 1.80
CA THR A 463 16.64 9.09 3.04
C THR A 463 16.88 7.60 2.80
N SER A 464 17.82 7.01 3.55
CA SER A 464 18.10 5.56 3.53
C SER A 464 16.89 4.73 3.97
N ARG A 465 16.56 3.67 3.21
CA ARG A 465 15.37 2.82 3.42
C ARG A 465 15.46 1.88 4.63
N LYS A 466 16.67 1.65 5.16
CA LYS A 466 16.99 0.63 6.18
C LYS A 466 17.32 1.19 7.58
N ARG A 467 17.16 2.49 7.82
CA ARG A 467 17.39 3.06 9.17
C ARG A 467 16.24 2.63 10.09
N LYS A 468 16.54 2.32 11.36
CA LYS A 468 15.54 1.86 12.33
C LYS A 468 14.49 2.93 12.62
N SER A 469 13.24 2.51 12.87
CA SER A 469 12.11 3.40 13.11
C SER A 469 11.51 3.14 14.50
N ILE A 470 11.31 4.22 15.27
CA ILE A 470 10.79 4.15 16.66
C ILE A 470 9.35 3.59 16.65
N SER A 471 8.53 4.09 15.73
CA SER A 471 7.15 3.66 15.51
C SER A 471 6.99 2.27 14.84
N SER A 472 8.07 1.62 14.41
CA SER A 472 8.02 0.29 13.78
C SER A 472 8.20 -0.82 14.80
N HIS A 473 7.27 -1.79 14.87
CA HIS A 473 7.49 -2.98 15.72
C HIS A 473 8.71 -3.80 15.26
N TYR A 474 8.97 -3.81 13.94
CA TYR A 474 10.16 -4.40 13.35
C TYR A 474 11.39 -3.56 13.66
N ASN A 475 12.24 -4.07 14.55
CA ASN A 475 13.55 -3.50 14.87
C ASN A 475 14.55 -4.63 15.16
N HIS A 476 15.08 -5.25 14.11
CA HIS A 476 16.26 -6.11 14.16
C HIS A 476 17.49 -5.33 13.67
#